data_AF-A0A0K8S9W8-F1
#
_entry.id   AF-A0A0K8S9W8-F1
#
_cell.length_a   1.000
_cell.length_b   1.000
_cell.length_c   1.000
_cell.angle_alpha   90.00
_cell.angle_beta   90.00
_cell.angle_gamma   90.00
#
_symmetry.space_group_name_H-M   'P 1'
#
loop_
_entity.id
_entity.type
_entity.pdbx_description
1 polymer ?
#
loop_
_entity_poly.entity_id
_entity_poly.type
_entity_poly.pdbx_seq_one_letter_code
_entity_poly.pdbx_strand_id
1 'polypeptide(L)'
;RRELCLVGSPGILEDQRSSYPPIARCPPRLDSDLEIQRVSLTWTGDTPVLAFDGFSAQMMSAPLMAEARGATPAARDAFAAVQLELAGAPAALALRRPFDPAAHSLDPSFRLTRFSDLKGRGCKVPQEVLSRLLEGLSTDEAGATDQEHHLFHVPMNRLGKWIGMDASITPLGAGGLSLVQTTDFIYPLVDDPYMMGKIACANVLSDLYALGVTECDNMLMLLAVSTKMTERERDVVTPLIMRGFKDSAMEAGTTVSGGQTVVNPWCTIGGVATTVAQPNEYIIPDNAVVGDVLVLTKPLGTQVAVNAHQWLDIPERWNRIKLVVSEEDVRKAYQRSMDSMARLNRVAARLMHKYNAHGATDVTGFGLLGHAQTLAKHQKNEVSFVIHNLPVISKMAAVAKACGNMFQLLQGHSAETSGGLLICLPREQAAAYCKDIEKQEGYQAWIIGIVEKGMRTARIIDKPRVIEVPAKEKEGELW
;
A
#
# COMPACT_ATOMS: atom_id res chain seq x y z
N ARG A 1 -30.31 -33.98 -34.18
CA ARG A 1 -30.34 -35.46 -34.10
C ARG A 1 -29.85 -35.86 -32.70
N ARG A 2 -30.69 -36.58 -31.94
CA ARG A 2 -30.53 -37.14 -30.57
C ARG A 2 -30.42 -36.08 -29.45
N GLU A 3 -31.48 -35.70 -28.73
CA GLU A 3 -32.33 -36.43 -27.75
C GLU A 3 -31.57 -37.15 -26.63
N LEU A 4 -31.73 -36.63 -25.40
CA LEU A 4 -31.85 -37.41 -24.16
C LEU A 4 -32.58 -36.56 -23.10
N CYS A 5 -33.89 -36.79 -23.01
CA CYS A 5 -34.71 -36.54 -21.82
C CYS A 5 -34.47 -37.65 -20.81
N LEU A 6 -34.41 -37.31 -19.52
CA LEU A 6 -34.84 -38.21 -18.44
C LEU A 6 -35.60 -37.39 -17.39
N VAL A 7 -36.89 -37.71 -17.29
CA VAL A 7 -37.82 -37.32 -16.22
C VAL A 7 -37.93 -38.52 -15.27
N GLY A 8 -38.04 -38.27 -13.96
CA GLY A 8 -38.40 -39.30 -12.98
C GLY A 8 -38.65 -38.76 -11.58
N SER A 9 -39.91 -38.45 -11.27
CA SER A 9 -40.54 -38.49 -9.92
C SER A 9 -41.41 -39.78 -9.86
N PRO A 10 -42.06 -40.24 -8.75
CA PRO A 10 -42.42 -39.55 -7.50
C PRO A 10 -42.36 -40.41 -6.18
N GLY A 11 -42.61 -39.77 -5.03
CA GLY A 11 -42.90 -40.44 -3.75
C GLY A 11 -43.55 -39.47 -2.75
N ILE A 12 -44.62 -39.91 -2.09
CA ILE A 12 -45.73 -39.15 -1.48
C ILE A 12 -45.62 -39.16 0.07
N LEU A 13 -46.00 -38.06 0.77
CA LEU A 13 -46.97 -38.02 1.91
C LEU A 13 -46.99 -36.66 2.67
N GLU A 14 -48.18 -36.04 2.66
CA GLU A 14 -48.94 -35.29 3.70
C GLU A 14 -48.22 -34.30 4.65
N ASP A 15 -48.51 -32.99 4.56
CA ASP A 15 -49.63 -32.19 5.11
C ASP A 15 -49.42 -31.77 6.59
N GLN A 16 -49.17 -30.47 6.82
CA GLN A 16 -49.73 -29.67 7.93
C GLN A 16 -49.52 -28.16 7.68
N ARG A 17 -50.47 -27.36 8.21
CA ARG A 17 -50.94 -26.04 7.78
C ARG A 17 -50.25 -24.82 8.45
N SER A 18 -50.56 -23.64 7.89
CA SER A 18 -50.68 -22.29 8.54
C SER A 18 -49.40 -21.41 8.49
N SER A 19 -49.36 -20.11 8.13
CA SER A 19 -50.35 -19.03 7.96
C SER A 19 -49.71 -17.75 7.33
N TYR A 20 -50.56 -16.83 6.83
CA TYR A 20 -50.38 -15.39 6.46
C TYR A 20 -50.24 -14.97 4.96
N PRO A 21 -50.80 -13.79 4.55
CA PRO A 21 -51.63 -13.59 3.35
C PRO A 21 -51.00 -12.64 2.28
N PRO A 22 -51.65 -12.40 1.11
CA PRO A 22 -51.00 -11.85 -0.08
C PRO A 22 -51.10 -10.33 -0.21
N ILE A 23 -50.07 -9.70 -0.78
CA ILE A 23 -50.07 -8.26 -1.13
C ILE A 23 -50.64 -8.06 -2.55
N ALA A 24 -51.40 -6.98 -2.65
CA ALA A 24 -52.31 -6.58 -3.72
C ALA A 24 -51.66 -6.23 -5.08
N ARG A 25 -52.45 -6.41 -6.14
CA ARG A 25 -52.25 -5.92 -7.50
C ARG A 25 -52.51 -4.41 -7.61
N CYS A 26 -51.73 -3.72 -8.45
CA CYS A 26 -52.15 -2.50 -9.17
C CYS A 26 -51.66 -2.56 -10.65
N PRO A 27 -52.50 -2.16 -11.65
CA PRO A 27 -52.20 -2.18 -13.10
C PRO A 27 -51.98 -0.75 -13.70
N PRO A 28 -51.97 -0.50 -15.03
CA PRO A 28 -51.13 -1.02 -16.13
C PRO A 28 -50.47 0.09 -17.01
N ARG A 29 -49.75 -0.34 -18.08
CA ARG A 29 -49.19 0.37 -19.28
C ARG A 29 -47.68 0.66 -19.17
N LEU A 30 -46.83 0.34 -20.15
CA LEU A 30 -46.91 0.54 -21.60
C LEU A 30 -46.03 -0.47 -22.40
N ASP A 31 -46.47 -0.84 -23.61
CA ASP A 31 -45.71 -1.60 -24.62
C ASP A 31 -44.44 -0.87 -25.08
N SER A 32 -43.35 -1.62 -25.29
CA SER A 32 -42.41 -1.44 -26.42
C SER A 32 -41.47 -2.64 -26.55
N ASP A 33 -41.20 -2.98 -27.80
CA ASP A 33 -40.59 -4.19 -28.34
C ASP A 33 -39.22 -4.57 -27.76
N LEU A 34 -39.03 -5.86 -27.47
CA LEU A 34 -37.73 -6.48 -27.20
C LEU A 34 -37.51 -7.59 -28.24
N GLU A 35 -36.80 -7.24 -29.33
CA GLU A 35 -36.21 -8.20 -30.25
C GLU A 35 -35.13 -9.01 -29.51
N ILE A 36 -35.34 -10.33 -29.41
CA ILE A 36 -34.31 -11.27 -28.94
C ILE A 36 -33.36 -11.53 -30.12
N GLN A 37 -32.20 -10.88 -30.14
CA GLN A 37 -31.13 -11.22 -31.10
C GLN A 37 -30.48 -12.56 -30.72
N ARG A 38 -30.55 -13.54 -31.62
CA ARG A 38 -29.86 -14.83 -31.49
C ARG A 38 -28.41 -14.68 -31.95
N VAL A 39 -27.46 -14.88 -31.03
CA VAL A 39 -26.03 -15.02 -31.37
C VAL A 39 -25.75 -16.50 -31.69
N SER A 40 -25.12 -16.77 -32.82
CA SER A 40 -24.63 -18.11 -33.17
C SER A 40 -23.12 -18.07 -33.40
N LEU A 41 -22.41 -19.02 -32.77
CA LEU A 41 -20.97 -19.17 -32.88
C LEU A 41 -20.68 -20.22 -33.96
N THR A 42 -19.96 -19.85 -35.01
CA THR A 42 -19.50 -20.79 -36.04
C THR A 42 -17.99 -20.74 -36.17
N TRP A 43 -17.43 -21.88 -36.54
CA TRP A 43 -15.99 -22.10 -36.67
C TRP A 43 -15.63 -22.25 -38.13
N THR A 44 -14.66 -21.46 -38.59
CA THR A 44 -13.97 -21.68 -39.86
C THR A 44 -12.48 -21.84 -39.55
N GLY A 45 -12.03 -23.09 -39.46
CA GLY A 45 -10.68 -23.43 -38.96
C GLY A 45 -10.53 -23.14 -37.46
N ASP A 46 -9.30 -22.84 -37.01
CA ASP A 46 -8.93 -22.67 -35.60
C ASP A 46 -9.25 -21.27 -35.01
N THR A 47 -10.07 -20.48 -35.70
CA THR A 47 -10.47 -19.12 -35.27
C THR A 47 -11.99 -19.00 -35.14
N PRO A 48 -12.53 -18.58 -33.99
CA PRO A 48 -13.96 -18.36 -33.82
C PRO A 48 -14.40 -17.06 -34.51
N VAL A 49 -15.53 -17.10 -35.23
CA VAL A 49 -16.14 -15.93 -35.88
C VAL A 49 -17.51 -15.67 -35.25
N LEU A 50 -17.72 -14.44 -34.77
CA LEU A 50 -19.02 -13.92 -34.32
C LEU A 50 -19.71 -13.26 -35.50
N ALA A 51 -20.83 -13.82 -35.96
CA ALA A 51 -21.65 -13.23 -37.02
C ALA A 51 -22.84 -12.47 -36.42
N PHE A 52 -22.94 -11.19 -36.75
CA PHE A 52 -24.17 -10.40 -36.64
C PHE A 52 -24.71 -10.20 -38.06
N ASP A 53 -26.04 -10.24 -38.22
CA ASP A 53 -26.67 -10.02 -39.53
C ASP A 53 -26.21 -8.69 -40.14
N GLY A 54 -25.48 -8.77 -41.26
CA GLY A 54 -25.38 -7.68 -42.24
C GLY A 54 -24.03 -7.00 -42.48
N PHE A 55 -22.94 -7.29 -41.77
CA PHE A 55 -21.63 -6.67 -42.07
C PHE A 55 -20.44 -7.63 -41.92
N SER A 56 -19.69 -7.83 -43.02
CA SER A 56 -18.40 -8.52 -43.06
C SER A 56 -17.28 -7.48 -43.14
N ALA A 57 -16.37 -7.46 -42.17
CA ALA A 57 -15.12 -6.72 -42.26
C ALA A 57 -13.94 -7.59 -41.76
N GLN A 58 -12.97 -7.83 -42.65
CA GLN A 58 -11.72 -8.50 -42.36
C GLN A 58 -10.80 -7.59 -41.53
N MET A 59 -10.22 -8.11 -40.45
CA MET A 59 -9.11 -7.45 -39.74
C MET A 59 -7.87 -7.41 -40.67
N MET A 60 -7.51 -6.22 -41.15
CA MET A 60 -6.18 -5.94 -41.68
C MET A 60 -5.43 -4.96 -40.77
N SER A 61 -4.16 -5.27 -40.60
CA SER A 61 -3.09 -4.51 -39.94
C SER A 61 -2.90 -3.11 -40.54
N ALA A 62 -2.59 -2.13 -39.66
CA ALA A 62 -2.09 -0.75 -39.80
C ALA A 62 -1.52 -0.28 -41.18
N PRO A 63 -1.51 1.05 -41.52
CA PRO A 63 -1.35 2.19 -40.59
C PRO A 63 -2.15 3.48 -40.87
N LEU A 64 -2.54 4.19 -39.80
CA LEU A 64 -2.88 5.63 -39.82
C LEU A 64 -1.60 6.44 -39.51
N MET A 65 -0.77 6.60 -40.53
CA MET A 65 0.34 7.57 -40.59
C MET A 65 -0.07 8.70 -41.54
N ALA A 66 -1.06 9.51 -41.15
CA ALA A 66 -1.44 10.68 -41.97
C ALA A 66 -2.31 11.69 -41.19
N GLU A 67 -1.81 12.29 -40.10
CA GLU A 67 -2.26 13.63 -39.66
C GLU A 67 -1.34 14.17 -38.55
N ALA A 68 -0.12 14.55 -38.93
CA ALA A 68 0.75 15.36 -38.07
C ALA A 68 1.67 16.25 -38.91
N ARG A 69 1.21 16.81 -40.03
CA ARG A 69 1.96 17.85 -40.75
C ARG A 69 1.59 19.22 -40.17
N GLY A 70 2.11 19.51 -38.97
CA GLY A 70 1.91 20.79 -38.29
C GLY A 70 2.38 20.83 -36.82
N ALA A 71 2.60 19.69 -36.18
CA ALA A 71 3.05 19.61 -34.80
C ALA A 71 4.56 19.86 -34.66
N THR A 72 4.96 20.66 -33.66
CA THR A 72 6.35 20.89 -33.28
C THR A 72 7.02 19.58 -32.82
N PRO A 73 8.35 19.45 -32.88
CA PRO A 73 9.05 18.25 -32.42
C PRO A 73 8.65 17.82 -31.00
N ALA A 74 8.48 18.79 -30.09
CA ALA A 74 8.03 18.58 -28.72
C ALA A 74 6.62 17.97 -28.61
N ALA A 75 5.70 18.33 -29.50
CA ALA A 75 4.33 17.80 -29.49
C ALA A 75 4.25 16.38 -30.07
N ARG A 76 5.13 16.04 -31.03
CA ARG A 76 5.26 14.68 -31.56
C ARG A 76 5.88 13.72 -30.53
N ASP A 77 6.87 14.21 -29.78
CA ASP A 77 7.47 13.46 -28.68
C ASP A 77 6.49 13.26 -27.52
N ALA A 78 5.65 14.27 -27.22
CA ALA A 78 4.58 14.15 -26.22
C ALA A 78 3.51 13.11 -26.63
N PHE A 79 3.11 13.08 -27.91
CA PHE A 79 2.13 12.11 -28.40
C PHE A 79 2.67 10.67 -28.42
N ALA A 80 3.93 10.49 -28.81
CA ALA A 80 4.59 9.18 -28.77
C ALA A 80 4.80 8.67 -27.33
N ALA A 81 5.08 9.58 -26.39
CA ALA A 81 5.22 9.25 -24.97
C ALA A 81 3.89 8.80 -24.34
N VAL A 82 2.78 9.47 -24.65
CA VAL A 82 1.43 9.05 -24.19
C VAL A 82 1.08 7.65 -24.71
N GLN A 83 1.49 7.32 -25.93
CA GLN A 83 1.30 5.99 -26.51
C GLN A 83 2.14 4.91 -25.82
N LEU A 84 3.38 5.22 -25.45
CA LEU A 84 4.25 4.31 -24.68
C LEU A 84 3.75 4.13 -23.24
N GLU A 85 3.23 5.19 -22.62
CA GLU A 85 2.60 5.13 -21.30
C GLU A 85 1.29 4.33 -21.30
N LEU A 86 0.61 4.13 -22.43
CA LEU A 86 -0.59 3.29 -22.55
C LEU A 86 -0.26 1.81 -22.81
N ALA A 87 0.95 1.51 -23.31
CA ALA A 87 1.41 0.15 -23.61
C ALA A 87 2.12 -0.46 -22.40
N GLY A 88 1.36 -1.11 -21.51
CA GLY A 88 1.83 -1.66 -20.23
C GLY A 88 3.03 -2.62 -20.33
N ALA A 89 4.24 -2.10 -20.16
CA ALA A 89 5.47 -2.88 -19.95
C ALA A 89 5.85 -2.90 -18.46
N PRO A 90 6.11 -4.07 -17.83
CA PRO A 90 6.37 -4.19 -16.38
C PRO A 90 7.68 -3.57 -15.89
N ALA A 91 8.60 -3.18 -16.78
CA ALA A 91 9.92 -2.63 -16.44
C ALA A 91 9.98 -1.08 -16.41
N ALA A 92 8.84 -0.41 -16.55
CA ALA A 92 8.75 1.02 -16.88
C ALA A 92 8.81 1.99 -15.67
N LEU A 93 9.50 1.64 -14.57
CA LEU A 93 9.82 2.63 -13.54
C LEU A 93 11.00 3.54 -13.96
N ALA A 94 11.87 3.06 -14.85
CA ALA A 94 13.14 3.71 -15.20
C ALA A 94 13.06 4.86 -16.21
N LEU A 95 11.88 5.39 -16.54
CA LEU A 95 11.77 6.48 -17.54
C LEU A 95 10.47 7.29 -17.45
N ARG A 96 9.86 7.41 -16.26
CA ARG A 96 8.66 8.24 -16.10
C ARG A 96 9.04 9.69 -15.86
N ARG A 97 8.53 10.59 -16.71
CA ARG A 97 8.70 12.03 -16.51
C ARG A 97 7.93 12.48 -15.27
N PRO A 98 8.39 13.54 -14.58
CA PRO A 98 7.65 14.08 -13.46
C PRO A 98 6.29 14.57 -13.94
N PHE A 99 5.28 14.38 -13.12
CA PHE A 99 3.92 14.82 -13.44
C PHE A 99 3.90 16.33 -13.71
N ASP A 100 3.52 16.69 -14.94
CA ASP A 100 3.32 18.06 -15.36
C ASP A 100 1.81 18.32 -15.53
N PRO A 101 1.19 19.14 -14.66
CA PRO A 101 -0.22 19.47 -14.79
C PRO A 101 -0.61 20.01 -16.17
N ALA A 102 0.25 20.81 -16.81
CA ALA A 102 -0.04 21.42 -18.10
C ALA A 102 -0.13 20.37 -19.23
N ALA A 103 0.70 19.32 -19.16
CA ALA A 103 0.64 18.20 -20.10
C ALA A 103 -0.69 17.42 -20.01
N HIS A 104 -1.32 17.44 -18.83
CA HIS A 104 -2.64 16.87 -18.60
C HIS A 104 -3.78 17.90 -18.70
N SER A 105 -3.50 19.06 -19.29
CA SER A 105 -4.53 20.08 -19.51
C SER A 105 -5.11 20.63 -18.20
N LEU A 106 -4.35 20.61 -17.11
CA LEU A 106 -4.68 21.22 -15.82
C LEU A 106 -3.96 22.57 -15.68
N ASP A 107 -4.36 23.36 -14.68
CA ASP A 107 -3.65 24.60 -14.33
C ASP A 107 -2.21 24.28 -13.87
N PRO A 108 -1.17 25.00 -14.32
CA PRO A 108 0.22 24.76 -13.89
C PRO A 108 0.45 24.88 -12.37
N SER A 109 -0.43 25.61 -11.67
CA SER A 109 -0.43 25.75 -10.20
C SER A 109 -1.16 24.61 -9.47
N PHE A 110 -1.67 23.62 -10.20
CA PHE A 110 -2.27 22.43 -9.62
C PHE A 110 -1.24 21.68 -8.76
N ARG A 111 -1.68 21.29 -7.57
CA ARG A 111 -0.93 20.46 -6.63
C ARG A 111 -1.90 19.52 -5.94
N LEU A 112 -1.68 18.22 -6.06
CA LEU A 112 -2.53 17.22 -5.40
C LEU A 112 -2.48 17.39 -3.86
N THR A 113 -1.34 17.82 -3.34
CA THR A 113 -1.12 18.10 -1.92
C THR A 113 -1.88 19.31 -1.38
N ARG A 114 -2.65 20.04 -2.20
CA ARG A 114 -3.59 21.09 -1.75
C ARG A 114 -4.93 20.52 -1.27
N PHE A 115 -5.23 19.26 -1.58
CA PHE A 115 -6.47 18.60 -1.19
C PHE A 115 -6.37 17.86 0.16
N SER A 116 -5.45 18.30 1.03
CA SER A 116 -5.30 17.89 2.42
C SER A 116 -4.73 19.04 3.27
N ASP A 117 -5.32 19.30 4.44
CA ASP A 117 -4.89 20.40 5.32
C ASP A 117 -3.92 19.92 6.43
N LEU A 118 -3.89 18.61 6.71
CA LEU A 118 -3.01 18.00 7.71
C LEU A 118 -1.58 17.87 7.18
N LYS A 119 -0.76 18.91 7.40
CA LYS A 119 0.65 18.95 7.00
C LYS A 119 1.58 18.99 8.22
N GLY A 120 2.55 18.06 8.28
CA GLY A 120 3.74 18.20 9.13
C GLY A 120 3.84 17.45 10.47
N ARG A 121 2.76 16.87 11.01
CA ARG A 121 2.84 15.98 12.20
C ARG A 121 2.26 14.58 11.99
N GLY A 122 2.08 14.19 10.72
CA GLY A 122 1.28 13.00 10.36
C GLY A 122 -0.22 13.26 10.56
N CYS A 123 -1.04 12.39 9.99
CA CYS A 123 -2.50 12.47 10.06
C CYS A 123 -3.12 11.40 10.97
N LYS A 124 -2.31 10.45 11.48
CA LYS A 124 -2.78 9.41 12.40
C LYS A 124 -3.11 10.05 13.76
N VAL A 125 -4.20 9.58 14.38
CA VAL A 125 -4.51 9.91 15.77
C VAL A 125 -3.33 9.47 16.65
N PRO A 126 -2.81 10.32 17.57
CA PRO A 126 -1.67 9.96 18.40
C PRO A 126 -1.90 8.62 19.12
N GLN A 127 -0.85 7.81 19.23
CA GLN A 127 -0.95 6.44 19.74
C GLN A 127 -1.64 6.34 21.11
N GLU A 128 -1.31 7.21 22.06
CA GLU A 128 -1.93 7.24 23.39
C GLU A 128 -3.42 7.61 23.38
N VAL A 129 -3.87 8.38 22.38
CA VAL A 129 -5.28 8.72 22.19
C VAL A 129 -5.99 7.54 21.54
N LEU A 130 -5.40 6.94 20.51
CA LEU A 130 -5.95 5.79 19.81
C LEU A 130 -6.16 4.60 20.76
N SER A 131 -5.16 4.26 21.57
CA SER A 131 -5.28 3.17 22.54
C SER A 131 -6.47 3.34 23.49
N ARG A 132 -6.72 4.57 23.97
CA ARG A 132 -7.88 4.86 24.83
C ARG A 132 -9.22 4.73 24.11
N LEU A 133 -9.28 5.15 22.84
CA LEU A 133 -10.52 5.05 22.04
C LEU A 133 -10.89 3.60 21.72
N LEU A 134 -9.89 2.70 21.66
CA LEU A 134 -10.08 1.28 21.35
C LEU A 134 -10.36 0.39 22.58
N GLU A 135 -10.33 0.95 23.80
CA GLU A 135 -10.58 0.19 25.04
C GLU A 135 -11.92 -0.56 25.01
N GLY A 136 -12.97 0.05 24.43
CA GLY A 136 -14.29 -0.57 24.31
C GLY A 136 -14.39 -1.76 23.34
N LEU A 137 -13.38 -1.98 22.50
CA LEU A 137 -13.29 -3.18 21.65
C LEU A 137 -12.54 -4.33 22.34
N SER A 138 -11.88 -4.05 23.47
CA SER A 138 -11.02 -5.02 24.18
C SER A 138 -11.76 -5.80 25.26
N THR A 139 -13.05 -5.53 25.49
CA THR A 139 -13.77 -5.92 26.73
C THR A 139 -14.68 -7.15 26.66
N ASP A 140 -14.87 -7.81 25.52
CA ASP A 140 -15.92 -8.84 25.38
C ASP A 140 -15.46 -10.32 25.51
N GLU A 141 -14.21 -10.61 25.89
CA GLU A 141 -13.71 -12.00 26.02
C GLU A 141 -13.78 -12.61 27.44
N ALA A 142 -14.29 -11.89 28.45
CA ALA A 142 -14.33 -12.39 29.83
C ALA A 142 -15.42 -13.46 30.13
N GLY A 143 -16.12 -13.97 29.10
CA GLY A 143 -17.24 -14.90 29.25
C GLY A 143 -17.03 -16.32 28.70
N ALA A 144 -15.93 -16.61 28.00
CA ALA A 144 -15.69 -17.95 27.46
C ALA A 144 -15.01 -18.83 28.51
N THR A 145 -15.82 -19.64 29.21
CA THR A 145 -15.37 -20.64 30.18
C THR A 145 -14.37 -21.62 29.59
N ASP A 146 -13.35 -21.96 30.38
CA ASP A 146 -12.32 -22.99 30.15
C ASP A 146 -12.91 -24.36 29.73
N GLN A 147 -13.21 -24.53 28.44
CA GLN A 147 -13.26 -25.85 27.82
C GLN A 147 -12.22 -25.91 26.72
N GLU A 148 -11.10 -26.55 27.07
CA GLU A 148 -9.99 -26.90 26.22
C GLU A 148 -10.46 -27.70 24.98
N HIS A 149 -10.66 -27.01 23.86
CA HIS A 149 -10.60 -27.65 22.55
C HIS A 149 -9.14 -27.68 22.08
N HIS A 150 -8.40 -28.72 22.48
CA HIS A 150 -7.05 -29.07 22.01
C HIS A 150 -6.97 -29.44 20.52
N LEU A 151 -7.91 -29.00 19.68
CA LEU A 151 -7.95 -29.31 18.25
C LEU A 151 -7.27 -28.25 17.36
N PHE A 152 -6.88 -27.11 17.93
CA PHE A 152 -6.18 -26.04 17.23
C PHE A 152 -4.93 -25.66 18.02
N HIS A 153 -3.75 -25.75 17.41
CA HIS A 153 -2.46 -25.38 18.01
C HIS A 153 -2.30 -23.85 18.26
N VAL A 154 -3.39 -23.09 18.31
CA VAL A 154 -3.42 -21.67 18.66
C VAL A 154 -4.53 -21.47 19.70
N PRO A 155 -4.21 -21.10 20.96
CA PRO A 155 -5.22 -20.84 21.98
C PRO A 155 -6.21 -19.75 21.51
N MET A 156 -7.51 -20.03 21.63
CA MET A 156 -8.61 -19.15 21.22
C MET A 156 -8.59 -17.78 21.95
N ASN A 157 -7.95 -17.71 23.13
CA ASN A 157 -7.72 -16.49 23.93
C ASN A 157 -6.70 -15.50 23.32
N ARG A 158 -6.59 -15.43 21.99
CA ARG A 158 -5.69 -14.51 21.26
C ARG A 158 -6.42 -13.61 20.27
N LEU A 159 -7.73 -13.75 20.05
CA LEU A 159 -8.45 -12.92 19.09
C LEU A 159 -8.45 -11.43 19.50
N GLY A 160 -8.65 -11.12 20.78
CA GLY A 160 -8.49 -9.76 21.32
C GLY A 160 -7.05 -9.21 21.37
N LYS A 161 -6.03 -10.05 21.13
CA LYS A 161 -4.60 -9.67 21.25
C LYS A 161 -4.02 -9.01 19.98
N TRP A 162 -4.76 -9.02 18.87
CA TRP A 162 -4.24 -8.49 17.59
C TRP A 162 -4.49 -7.00 17.37
N ILE A 163 -5.43 -6.40 18.11
CA ILE A 163 -5.59 -4.94 18.12
C ILE A 163 -4.33 -4.34 18.76
N GLY A 164 -3.45 -3.79 17.94
CA GLY A 164 -2.15 -3.25 18.37
C GLY A 164 -0.95 -3.69 17.54
N MET A 165 -1.12 -4.66 16.63
CA MET A 165 -0.12 -5.08 15.64
C MET A 165 -0.51 -4.64 14.21
N ASP A 166 0.41 -4.83 13.25
CA ASP A 166 0.28 -4.34 11.87
C ASP A 166 -0.93 -4.96 11.12
N ALA A 167 -1.29 -6.22 11.39
CA ALA A 167 -2.45 -6.87 10.80
C ALA A 167 -3.15 -7.83 11.76
N SER A 168 -4.43 -8.11 11.48
CA SER A 168 -5.22 -9.11 12.21
C SER A 168 -4.96 -10.51 11.67
N ILE A 169 -4.92 -11.51 12.58
CA ILE A 169 -4.79 -12.93 12.23
C ILE A 169 -5.96 -13.68 12.88
N THR A 170 -6.90 -14.16 12.06
CA THR A 170 -8.12 -14.84 12.51
C THR A 170 -8.11 -16.29 12.04
N PRO A 171 -8.02 -17.29 12.95
CA PRO A 171 -8.12 -18.70 12.58
C PRO A 171 -9.46 -19.01 11.90
N LEU A 172 -9.43 -19.76 10.81
CA LEU A 172 -10.63 -20.22 10.11
C LEU A 172 -11.01 -21.63 10.59
N GLY A 173 -12.32 -21.91 10.66
CA GLY A 173 -12.85 -23.13 11.27
C GLY A 173 -12.48 -24.45 10.59
N ALA A 174 -11.98 -24.43 9.34
CA ALA A 174 -11.58 -25.63 8.61
C ALA A 174 -10.19 -25.46 7.97
N GLY A 175 -9.38 -26.52 8.03
CA GLY A 175 -8.14 -26.64 7.25
C GLY A 175 -6.87 -26.03 7.88
N GLY A 176 -6.93 -25.54 9.13
CA GLY A 176 -5.76 -24.95 9.80
C GLY A 176 -5.29 -23.63 9.18
N LEU A 177 -6.14 -23.00 8.35
CA LEU A 177 -5.88 -21.73 7.70
C LEU A 177 -6.19 -20.56 8.62
N SER A 178 -5.53 -19.43 8.39
CA SER A 178 -5.80 -18.16 9.07
C SER A 178 -6.08 -17.07 8.05
N LEU A 179 -7.11 -16.25 8.28
CA LEU A 179 -7.32 -15.01 7.56
C LEU A 179 -6.38 -13.95 8.11
N VAL A 180 -5.50 -13.43 7.26
CA VAL A 180 -4.61 -12.30 7.60
C VAL A 180 -5.07 -11.08 6.83
N GLN A 181 -5.39 -10.00 7.54
CA GLN A 181 -5.99 -8.81 6.93
C GLN A 181 -5.56 -7.52 7.62
N THR A 182 -5.32 -6.50 6.81
CA THR A 182 -5.00 -5.13 7.23
C THR A 182 -5.78 -4.10 6.40
N THR A 183 -5.89 -2.88 6.93
CA THR A 183 -6.44 -1.70 6.26
C THR A 183 -5.60 -0.48 6.63
N ASP A 184 -5.28 0.37 5.66
CA ASP A 184 -4.69 1.68 5.93
C ASP A 184 -5.14 2.69 4.85
N PHE A 185 -5.05 3.97 5.19
CA PHE A 185 -5.28 5.05 4.25
C PHE A 185 -4.42 6.27 4.58
N ILE A 186 -4.12 7.04 3.55
CA ILE A 186 -3.30 8.24 3.64
C ILE A 186 -3.92 9.38 2.84
N TYR A 187 -3.48 10.59 3.16
CA TYR A 187 -3.79 11.79 2.38
C TYR A 187 -2.66 12.07 1.37
N PRO A 188 -2.92 12.84 0.30
CA PRO A 188 -1.88 13.19 -0.66
C PRO A 188 -0.68 13.87 -0.01
N LEU A 189 0.48 13.26 -0.23
CA LEU A 189 1.79 13.72 0.22
C LEU A 189 2.72 14.07 -0.94
N VAL A 190 2.43 13.54 -2.14
CA VAL A 190 3.11 13.87 -3.40
C VAL A 190 2.13 14.44 -4.41
N ASP A 191 2.64 15.24 -5.36
CA ASP A 191 1.83 15.94 -6.35
C ASP A 191 1.58 15.11 -7.61
N ASP A 192 2.37 14.06 -7.85
CA ASP A 192 2.15 13.08 -8.90
C ASP A 192 1.03 12.09 -8.51
N PRO A 193 -0.14 12.12 -9.17
CA PRO A 193 -1.28 11.29 -8.77
C PRO A 193 -1.05 9.79 -8.96
N TYR A 194 -0.30 9.38 -9.99
CA TYR A 194 -0.01 7.96 -10.21
C TYR A 194 0.96 7.43 -9.15
N MET A 195 2.03 8.18 -8.83
CA MET A 195 2.93 7.79 -7.74
C MET A 195 2.19 7.78 -6.41
N MET A 196 1.28 8.73 -6.18
CA MET A 196 0.44 8.71 -4.98
C MET A 196 -0.40 7.42 -4.89
N GLY A 197 -0.96 6.95 -6.01
CA GLY A 197 -1.65 5.66 -6.09
C GLY A 197 -0.73 4.47 -5.77
N LYS A 198 0.49 4.42 -6.34
CA LYS A 198 1.48 3.38 -6.03
C LYS A 198 1.85 3.38 -4.54
N ILE A 199 2.13 4.55 -3.98
CA ILE A 199 2.50 4.72 -2.57
C ILE A 199 1.36 4.26 -1.65
N ALA A 200 0.11 4.62 -1.95
CA ALA A 200 -1.02 4.20 -1.14
C ALA A 200 -1.20 2.67 -1.17
N CYS A 201 -1.07 2.02 -2.34
CA CYS A 201 -1.11 0.57 -2.44
C CYS A 201 0.04 -0.09 -1.66
N ALA A 202 1.27 0.38 -1.84
CA ALA A 202 2.43 -0.12 -1.13
C ALA A 202 2.32 0.07 0.39
N ASN A 203 1.69 1.15 0.86
CA ASN A 203 1.40 1.38 2.27
C ASN A 203 0.43 0.33 2.82
N VAL A 204 -0.68 0.08 2.13
CA VAL A 204 -1.68 -0.93 2.56
C VAL A 204 -1.06 -2.33 2.62
N LEU A 205 -0.24 -2.70 1.64
CA LEU A 205 0.40 -4.01 1.61
C LEU A 205 1.53 -4.16 2.64
N SER A 206 2.09 -3.06 3.15
CA SER A 206 3.24 -3.04 4.05
C SER A 206 3.00 -3.83 5.34
N ASP A 207 1.80 -3.72 5.91
CA ASP A 207 1.40 -4.42 7.12
C ASP A 207 1.35 -5.96 6.94
N LEU A 208 0.91 -6.46 5.77
CA LEU A 208 0.99 -7.89 5.48
C LEU A 208 2.46 -8.34 5.42
N TYR A 209 3.31 -7.55 4.76
CA TYR A 209 4.74 -7.83 4.64
C TYR A 209 5.45 -7.79 6.00
N ALA A 210 4.98 -6.99 6.96
CA ALA A 210 5.50 -6.97 8.34
C ALA A 210 5.29 -8.31 9.06
N LEU A 211 4.25 -9.08 8.70
CA LEU A 211 4.04 -10.44 9.18
C LEU A 211 4.78 -11.50 8.36
N GLY A 212 5.65 -11.13 7.41
CA GLY A 212 6.34 -12.09 6.55
C GLY A 212 5.46 -12.75 5.49
N VAL A 213 4.20 -12.34 5.39
CA VAL A 213 3.28 -12.81 4.34
C VAL A 213 3.73 -12.22 3.01
N THR A 214 3.96 -13.05 2.00
CA THR A 214 4.51 -12.59 0.70
C THR A 214 3.47 -12.49 -0.42
N GLU A 215 2.34 -13.17 -0.25
CA GLU A 215 1.24 -13.21 -1.20
C GLU A 215 0.03 -12.46 -0.63
N CYS A 216 -0.73 -11.82 -1.51
CA CYS A 216 -1.98 -11.15 -1.16
C CYS A 216 -3.06 -11.67 -2.11
N ASP A 217 -4.06 -12.35 -1.57
CA ASP A 217 -5.11 -12.96 -2.39
C ASP A 217 -6.04 -11.90 -2.99
N ASN A 218 -6.30 -10.83 -2.24
CA ASN A 218 -7.25 -9.81 -2.67
C ASN A 218 -6.97 -8.44 -2.05
N MET A 219 -7.15 -7.39 -2.87
CA MET A 219 -7.22 -6.02 -2.39
C MET A 219 -8.58 -5.36 -2.65
N LEU A 220 -8.99 -4.49 -1.73
CA LEU A 220 -10.06 -3.51 -1.94
C LEU A 220 -9.46 -2.10 -1.92
N MET A 221 -9.93 -1.21 -2.79
CA MET A 221 -9.48 0.19 -2.81
C MET A 221 -10.47 1.10 -2.08
N LEU A 222 -9.96 1.92 -1.17
CA LEU A 222 -10.72 2.96 -0.46
C LEU A 222 -10.32 4.32 -1.02
N LEU A 223 -11.27 5.04 -1.60
CA LEU A 223 -11.01 6.32 -2.25
C LEU A 223 -12.02 7.38 -1.79
N ALA A 224 -11.51 8.55 -1.42
CA ALA A 224 -12.33 9.74 -1.26
C ALA A 224 -11.86 10.83 -2.23
N VAL A 225 -12.76 11.31 -3.07
CA VAL A 225 -12.53 12.41 -4.00
C VAL A 225 -12.80 13.73 -3.28
N SER A 226 -11.88 14.70 -3.42
CA SER A 226 -12.03 15.99 -2.75
C SER A 226 -13.17 16.80 -3.34
N THR A 227 -14.07 17.33 -2.50
CA THR A 227 -15.11 18.29 -2.91
C THR A 227 -14.56 19.64 -3.36
N LYS A 228 -13.26 19.89 -3.11
CA LYS A 228 -12.55 21.11 -3.55
C LYS A 228 -11.94 20.97 -4.96
N MET A 229 -11.89 19.76 -5.52
CA MET A 229 -11.46 19.55 -6.91
C MET A 229 -12.57 19.99 -7.86
N THR A 230 -12.19 20.69 -8.93
CA THR A 230 -13.07 20.88 -10.09
C THR A 230 -13.34 19.53 -10.76
N GLU A 231 -14.43 19.44 -11.55
CA GLU A 231 -14.75 18.21 -12.28
C GLU A 231 -13.60 17.79 -13.22
N ARG A 232 -12.95 18.77 -13.88
CA ARG A 232 -11.80 18.51 -14.75
C ARG A 232 -10.60 17.96 -13.98
N GLU A 233 -10.25 18.55 -12.83
CA GLU A 233 -9.18 18.03 -11.98
C GLU A 233 -9.50 16.61 -11.52
N ARG A 234 -10.72 16.36 -11.05
CA ARG A 234 -11.18 15.03 -10.62
C ARG A 234 -11.01 14.00 -11.73
N ASP A 235 -11.50 14.30 -12.93
CA ASP A 235 -11.57 13.37 -14.06
C ASP A 235 -10.19 13.03 -14.63
N VAL A 236 -9.19 13.88 -14.41
CA VAL A 236 -7.78 13.62 -14.76
C VAL A 236 -7.04 12.89 -13.63
N VAL A 237 -7.17 13.38 -12.40
CA VAL A 237 -6.36 12.95 -11.25
C VAL A 237 -6.80 11.58 -10.74
N THR A 238 -8.11 11.33 -10.67
CA THR A 238 -8.65 10.10 -10.08
C THR A 238 -8.24 8.85 -10.86
N PRO A 239 -8.36 8.80 -12.20
CA PRO A 239 -7.90 7.64 -12.97
C PRO A 239 -6.40 7.39 -12.85
N LEU A 240 -5.58 8.44 -12.73
CA LEU A 240 -4.13 8.28 -12.53
C LEU A 240 -3.81 7.63 -11.17
N ILE A 241 -4.48 8.05 -10.08
CA ILE A 241 -4.37 7.41 -8.76
C ILE A 241 -4.77 5.94 -8.83
N MET A 242 -5.94 5.66 -9.41
CA MET A 242 -6.44 4.28 -9.53
C MET A 242 -5.50 3.41 -10.36
N ARG A 243 -4.92 3.97 -11.43
CA ARG A 243 -3.95 3.29 -12.27
C ARG A 243 -2.66 2.96 -11.51
N GLY A 244 -2.11 3.93 -10.77
CA GLY A 244 -0.93 3.68 -9.94
C GLY A 244 -1.18 2.61 -8.87
N PHE A 245 -2.33 2.67 -8.20
CA PHE A 245 -2.72 1.66 -7.22
C PHE A 245 -2.83 0.27 -7.86
N LYS A 246 -3.51 0.17 -9.02
CA LYS A 246 -3.64 -1.08 -9.78
C LYS A 246 -2.27 -1.63 -10.19
N ASP A 247 -1.39 -0.81 -10.75
CA ASP A 247 -0.08 -1.26 -11.23
C ASP A 247 0.79 -1.79 -10.08
N SER A 248 0.75 -1.13 -8.91
CA SER A 248 1.42 -1.61 -7.71
C SER A 248 0.82 -2.91 -7.16
N ALA A 249 -0.50 -3.10 -7.24
CA ALA A 249 -1.16 -4.35 -6.86
C ALA A 249 -0.73 -5.50 -7.80
N MET A 250 -0.67 -5.25 -9.12
CA MET A 250 -0.17 -6.24 -10.08
C MET A 250 1.30 -6.60 -9.82
N GLU A 251 2.15 -5.63 -9.49
CA GLU A 251 3.55 -5.85 -9.07
C GLU A 251 3.64 -6.73 -7.82
N ALA A 252 2.70 -6.56 -6.89
CA ALA A 252 2.55 -7.40 -5.70
C ALA A 252 1.99 -8.80 -6.00
N GLY A 253 1.59 -9.10 -7.24
CA GLY A 253 0.98 -10.37 -7.61
C GLY A 253 -0.49 -10.50 -7.23
N THR A 254 -1.17 -9.39 -6.95
CA THR A 254 -2.57 -9.35 -6.54
C THR A 254 -3.42 -8.46 -7.45
N THR A 255 -4.72 -8.40 -7.20
CA THR A 255 -5.66 -7.57 -7.96
C THR A 255 -6.57 -6.78 -7.03
N VAL A 256 -7.04 -5.64 -7.52
CA VAL A 256 -8.11 -4.87 -6.87
C VAL A 256 -9.43 -5.37 -7.43
N SER A 257 -10.21 -6.10 -6.62
CA SER A 257 -11.47 -6.71 -7.05
C SER A 257 -12.71 -5.88 -6.69
N GLY A 258 -12.54 -4.84 -5.89
CA GLY A 258 -13.63 -3.99 -5.43
C GLY A 258 -13.12 -2.81 -4.62
N GLY A 259 -14.04 -2.07 -4.03
CA GLY A 259 -13.71 -0.88 -3.26
C GLY A 259 -14.91 0.03 -3.07
N GLN A 260 -14.65 1.18 -2.45
CA GLN A 260 -15.65 2.22 -2.26
C GLN A 260 -15.03 3.57 -2.63
N THR A 261 -15.75 4.34 -3.43
CA THR A 261 -15.40 5.73 -3.76
C THR A 261 -16.48 6.68 -3.24
N VAL A 262 -16.08 7.67 -2.45
CA VAL A 262 -17.00 8.68 -1.87
C VAL A 262 -16.49 10.10 -2.11
N VAL A 263 -17.34 11.10 -1.91
CA VAL A 263 -16.92 12.50 -1.84
C VAL A 263 -16.56 12.89 -0.40
N ASN A 264 -15.50 13.68 -0.22
CA ASN A 264 -15.02 14.13 1.09
C ASN A 264 -14.29 15.49 0.94
N PRO A 265 -14.19 16.37 1.96
CA PRO A 265 -13.43 17.62 1.82
C PRO A 265 -11.96 17.41 1.44
N TRP A 266 -11.35 16.33 1.92
CA TRP A 266 -9.96 15.95 1.60
C TRP A 266 -9.92 14.71 0.73
N CYS A 267 -8.92 14.65 -0.16
CA CYS A 267 -8.66 13.46 -0.93
C CYS A 267 -8.04 12.39 -0.02
N THR A 268 -8.59 11.17 -0.01
CA THR A 268 -8.11 10.05 0.80
C THR A 268 -7.88 8.84 -0.10
N ILE A 269 -6.74 8.16 0.05
CA ILE A 269 -6.37 7.02 -0.77
C ILE A 269 -5.87 5.93 0.15
N GLY A 270 -6.43 4.74 0.04
CA GLY A 270 -6.09 3.60 0.88
C GLY A 270 -6.71 2.33 0.36
N GLY A 271 -6.81 1.34 1.24
CA GLY A 271 -7.31 0.04 0.85
C GLY A 271 -7.26 -0.97 1.96
N VAL A 272 -7.66 -2.18 1.59
CA VAL A 272 -7.64 -3.37 2.42
C VAL A 272 -6.82 -4.41 1.68
N ALA A 273 -5.92 -5.09 2.37
CA ALA A 273 -5.20 -6.24 1.83
C ALA A 273 -5.52 -7.48 2.68
N THR A 274 -5.85 -8.57 1.99
CA THR A 274 -6.31 -9.80 2.62
C THR A 274 -5.59 -11.00 2.01
N THR A 275 -5.21 -11.96 2.86
CA THR A 275 -4.80 -13.30 2.43
C THR A 275 -5.35 -14.37 3.37
N VAL A 276 -5.47 -15.59 2.86
CA VAL A 276 -5.68 -16.81 3.64
C VAL A 276 -4.37 -17.57 3.67
N ALA A 277 -3.74 -17.63 4.83
CA ALA A 277 -2.40 -18.15 5.01
C ALA A 277 -2.36 -19.36 5.95
N GLN A 278 -1.46 -20.29 5.66
CA GLN A 278 -1.05 -21.35 6.58
C GLN A 278 -0.12 -20.80 7.68
N PRO A 279 0.00 -21.47 8.84
CA PRO A 279 0.82 -21.00 9.96
C PRO A 279 2.31 -20.80 9.65
N ASN A 280 2.84 -21.45 8.61
CA ASN A 280 4.23 -21.30 8.16
C ASN A 280 4.43 -20.17 7.14
N GLU A 281 3.36 -19.53 6.67
CA GLU A 281 3.43 -18.44 5.68
C GLU A 281 3.47 -17.06 6.33
N TYR A 282 3.22 -16.97 7.64
CA TYR A 282 3.37 -15.76 8.43
C TYR A 282 4.29 -16.00 9.64
N ILE A 283 4.86 -14.90 10.14
CA ILE A 283 5.77 -14.86 11.29
C ILE A 283 5.07 -14.05 12.39
N ILE A 284 4.85 -14.69 13.53
CA ILE A 284 4.27 -13.99 14.70
C ILE A 284 5.35 -13.04 15.26
N PRO A 285 5.07 -11.73 15.40
CA PRO A 285 6.07 -10.73 15.71
C PRO A 285 6.38 -10.61 17.22
N ASP A 286 6.59 -11.74 17.90
CA ASP A 286 6.70 -11.79 19.37
C ASP A 286 7.85 -12.64 19.92
N ASN A 287 8.82 -13.03 19.07
CA ASN A 287 9.86 -14.00 19.42
C ASN A 287 11.28 -13.42 19.49
N ALA A 288 11.45 -12.10 19.57
CA ALA A 288 12.79 -11.48 19.67
C ALA A 288 13.54 -11.97 20.92
N VAL A 289 14.85 -12.20 20.80
CA VAL A 289 15.71 -12.70 21.87
C VAL A 289 16.90 -11.77 22.12
N VAL A 290 17.47 -11.85 23.33
CA VAL A 290 18.68 -11.09 23.67
C VAL A 290 19.81 -11.48 22.72
N GLY A 291 20.45 -10.48 22.13
CA GLY A 291 21.55 -10.68 21.17
C GLY A 291 21.14 -10.50 19.71
N ASP A 292 19.84 -10.57 19.40
CA ASP A 292 19.30 -10.19 18.10
C ASP A 292 19.72 -8.76 17.73
N VAL A 293 19.67 -8.49 16.43
CA VAL A 293 19.90 -7.16 15.89
C VAL A 293 18.65 -6.65 15.18
N LEU A 294 18.52 -5.32 15.15
CA LEU A 294 17.42 -4.62 14.50
C LEU A 294 17.85 -4.23 13.09
N VAL A 295 17.14 -4.68 12.07
CA VAL A 295 17.38 -4.33 10.67
C VAL A 295 16.26 -3.45 10.16
N LEU A 296 16.61 -2.34 9.50
CA LEU A 296 15.66 -1.43 8.84
C LEU A 296 15.87 -1.48 7.32
N THR A 297 14.79 -1.65 6.55
CA THR A 297 14.90 -1.92 5.10
C THR A 297 14.70 -0.70 4.19
N LYS A 298 14.20 0.43 4.72
CA LYS A 298 14.09 1.72 3.99
C LYS A 298 14.67 2.87 4.82
N PRO A 299 15.20 3.92 4.17
CA PRO A 299 15.65 5.10 4.89
C PRO A 299 14.48 5.89 5.48
N LEU A 300 14.76 6.64 6.55
CA LEU A 300 13.84 7.56 7.22
C LEU A 300 13.88 8.95 6.58
N GLY A 301 12.93 9.80 6.98
CA GLY A 301 12.88 11.21 6.62
C GLY A 301 11.96 11.51 5.43
N THR A 302 11.04 10.60 5.10
CA THR A 302 10.08 10.80 4.00
C THR A 302 9.20 12.04 4.22
N GLN A 303 8.71 12.25 5.45
CA GLN A 303 7.94 13.45 5.80
C GLN A 303 8.75 14.74 5.62
N VAL A 304 10.04 14.73 5.94
CA VAL A 304 10.91 15.91 5.77
C VAL A 304 11.09 16.21 4.29
N ALA A 305 11.33 15.18 3.47
CA ALA A 305 11.50 15.33 2.03
C ALA A 305 10.26 15.90 1.33
N VAL A 306 9.07 15.35 1.60
CA VAL A 306 7.83 15.84 0.98
C VAL A 306 7.47 17.25 1.44
N ASN A 307 7.70 17.58 2.71
CA ASN A 307 7.45 18.94 3.20
C ASN A 307 8.45 19.94 2.63
N ALA A 308 9.74 19.60 2.58
CA ALA A 308 10.76 20.46 2.00
C ALA A 308 10.45 20.76 0.52
N HIS A 309 9.97 19.76 -0.23
CA HIS A 309 9.54 19.95 -1.61
C HIS A 309 8.34 20.90 -1.74
N GLN A 310 7.29 20.69 -0.95
CA GLN A 310 6.13 21.60 -0.93
C GLN A 310 6.51 23.04 -0.52
N TRP A 311 7.54 23.20 0.31
CA TRP A 311 7.97 24.52 0.74
C TRP A 311 8.69 25.31 -0.35
N LEU A 312 9.16 24.69 -1.44
CA LEU A 312 9.71 25.41 -2.59
C LEU A 312 8.69 26.41 -3.16
N ASP A 313 7.41 26.06 -3.13
CA ASP A 313 6.31 26.91 -3.61
C ASP A 313 5.80 27.90 -2.53
N ILE A 314 6.40 27.92 -1.33
CA ILE A 314 5.98 28.75 -0.19
C ILE A 314 7.19 29.57 0.31
N PRO A 315 7.39 30.80 -0.18
CA PRO A 315 8.59 31.60 0.08
C PRO A 315 8.96 31.72 1.57
N GLU A 316 7.98 31.92 2.45
CA GLU A 316 8.20 32.06 3.90
C GLU A 316 8.75 30.77 4.53
N ARG A 317 8.38 29.61 4.00
CA ARG A 317 8.86 28.31 4.48
C ARG A 317 10.19 27.93 3.82
N TRP A 318 10.35 28.16 2.51
CA TRP A 318 11.61 27.95 1.81
C TRP A 318 12.77 28.73 2.45
N ASN A 319 12.51 30.00 2.81
CA ASN A 319 13.48 30.87 3.46
C ASN A 319 14.07 30.29 4.76
N ARG A 320 13.38 29.35 5.43
CA ARG A 320 13.86 28.69 6.66
C ARG A 320 14.95 27.65 6.40
N ILE A 321 14.95 27.04 5.22
CA ILE A 321 15.82 25.89 4.91
C ILE A 321 16.79 26.16 3.75
N LYS A 322 16.59 27.23 2.97
CA LYS A 322 17.42 27.59 1.81
C LYS A 322 18.92 27.78 2.11
N LEU A 323 19.30 28.05 3.36
CA LEU A 323 20.70 28.16 3.79
C LEU A 323 21.34 26.82 4.13
N VAL A 324 20.53 25.75 4.23
CA VAL A 324 20.94 24.41 4.67
C VAL A 324 20.90 23.40 3.53
N VAL A 325 20.00 23.60 2.56
CA VAL A 325 19.78 22.68 1.44
C VAL A 325 19.50 23.47 0.16
N SER A 326 20.02 23.00 -0.97
CA SER A 326 19.73 23.57 -2.29
C SER A 326 18.37 23.08 -2.81
N GLU A 327 17.78 23.75 -3.80
CA GLU A 327 16.56 23.25 -4.42
C GLU A 327 16.77 21.91 -5.13
N GLU A 328 17.96 21.69 -5.71
CA GLU A 328 18.31 20.43 -6.37
C GLU A 328 18.34 19.28 -5.35
N ASP A 329 18.99 19.49 -4.20
CA ASP A 329 19.00 18.51 -3.11
C ASP A 329 17.58 18.16 -2.64
N VAL A 330 16.69 19.15 -2.54
CA VAL A 330 15.29 18.92 -2.17
C VAL A 330 14.56 18.08 -3.22
N ARG A 331 14.73 18.40 -4.52
CA ARG A 331 14.11 17.62 -5.61
C ARG A 331 14.64 16.18 -5.63
N LYS A 332 15.95 15.98 -5.44
CA LYS A 332 16.57 14.63 -5.31
C LYS A 332 16.02 13.87 -4.11
N ALA A 333 15.90 14.51 -2.95
CA ALA A 333 15.35 13.91 -1.74
C ALA A 333 13.86 13.55 -1.91
N TYR A 334 13.09 14.42 -2.57
CA TYR A 334 11.68 14.16 -2.89
C TYR A 334 11.51 12.94 -3.79
N GLN A 335 12.27 12.86 -4.90
CA GLN A 335 12.25 11.70 -5.78
C GLN A 335 12.66 10.43 -5.02
N ARG A 336 13.76 10.49 -4.28
CA ARG A 336 14.23 9.37 -3.46
C ARG A 336 13.17 8.90 -2.45
N SER A 337 12.43 9.84 -1.86
CA SER A 337 11.33 9.52 -0.97
C SER A 337 10.18 8.85 -1.72
N MET A 338 9.78 9.35 -2.90
CA MET A 338 8.73 8.72 -3.71
C MET A 338 9.08 7.30 -4.11
N ASP A 339 10.31 7.06 -4.58
CA ASP A 339 10.76 5.71 -4.97
C ASP A 339 10.78 4.77 -3.77
N SER A 340 11.26 5.26 -2.61
CA SER A 340 11.28 4.49 -1.37
C SER A 340 9.86 4.14 -0.92
N MET A 341 8.94 5.11 -0.92
CA MET A 341 7.55 4.92 -0.49
C MET A 341 6.75 4.05 -1.47
N ALA A 342 7.04 4.08 -2.77
CA ALA A 342 6.36 3.25 -3.76
C ALA A 342 6.88 1.80 -3.81
N ARG A 343 8.07 1.54 -3.25
CA ARG A 343 8.67 0.20 -3.24
C ARG A 343 7.92 -0.73 -2.28
N LEU A 344 7.51 -1.90 -2.75
CA LEU A 344 6.89 -2.94 -1.90
C LEU A 344 7.90 -3.51 -0.89
N ASN A 345 7.42 -3.87 0.31
CA ASN A 345 8.22 -4.62 1.29
C ASN A 345 8.22 -6.16 1.04
N ARG A 346 7.73 -6.60 -0.14
CA ARG A 346 7.54 -8.02 -0.49
C ARG A 346 8.81 -8.86 -0.43
N VAL A 347 9.92 -8.35 -0.99
CA VAL A 347 11.20 -9.08 -0.93
C VAL A 347 11.72 -9.13 0.50
N ALA A 348 11.57 -8.04 1.25
CA ALA A 348 11.96 -8.00 2.66
C ALA A 348 11.23 -9.06 3.50
N ALA A 349 9.91 -9.20 3.30
CA ALA A 349 9.07 -10.23 3.91
C ALA A 349 9.51 -11.65 3.52
N ARG A 350 9.78 -11.89 2.23
CA ARG A 350 10.27 -13.21 1.76
C ARG A 350 11.59 -13.60 2.43
N LEU A 351 12.50 -12.64 2.56
CA LEU A 351 13.80 -12.87 3.17
C LEU A 351 13.72 -13.08 4.68
N MET A 352 12.68 -12.58 5.36
CA MET A 352 12.47 -12.84 6.78
C MET A 352 12.36 -14.34 7.07
N HIS A 353 11.63 -15.08 6.24
CA HIS A 353 11.54 -16.55 6.34
C HIS A 353 12.91 -17.21 6.13
N LYS A 354 13.63 -16.83 5.06
CA LYS A 354 14.94 -17.41 4.72
C LYS A 354 15.99 -17.22 5.82
N TYR A 355 16.01 -16.07 6.46
CA TYR A 355 17.00 -15.70 7.47
C TYR A 355 16.46 -15.80 8.92
N ASN A 356 15.32 -16.49 9.09
CA ASN A 356 14.75 -16.86 10.38
C ASN A 356 14.49 -15.66 11.30
N ALA A 357 13.82 -14.63 10.77
CA ALA A 357 13.41 -13.46 11.54
C ALA A 357 12.53 -13.86 12.74
N HIS A 358 12.75 -13.17 13.85
CA HIS A 358 12.02 -13.40 15.10
C HIS A 358 10.79 -12.50 15.27
N GLY A 359 10.58 -11.59 14.32
CA GLY A 359 9.45 -10.68 14.27
C GLY A 359 9.80 -9.39 13.55
N ALA A 360 8.79 -8.70 13.06
CA ALA A 360 8.94 -7.39 12.44
C ALA A 360 7.70 -6.54 12.67
N THR A 361 7.84 -5.24 12.41
CA THR A 361 6.77 -4.25 12.21
C THR A 361 7.21 -3.39 11.04
N ASP A 362 6.29 -2.67 10.39
CA ASP A 362 6.69 -1.63 9.47
C ASP A 362 6.87 -0.27 10.18
N VAL A 363 7.54 0.69 9.53
CA VAL A 363 7.72 2.04 10.07
C VAL A 363 6.85 3.01 9.29
N THR A 364 5.75 3.46 9.88
CA THR A 364 4.83 4.42 9.25
C THR A 364 4.56 5.64 10.14
N GLY A 365 3.30 5.91 10.47
CA GLY A 365 2.86 7.23 10.95
C GLY A 365 3.33 7.61 12.35
N PHE A 366 3.79 6.65 13.17
CA PHE A 366 4.30 6.94 14.52
C PHE A 366 5.83 7.13 14.57
N GLY A 367 6.48 7.03 13.42
CA GLY A 367 7.94 7.10 13.30
C GLY A 367 8.65 5.88 13.87
N LEU A 368 9.96 5.80 13.60
CA LEU A 368 10.78 4.63 13.96
C LEU A 368 10.65 4.25 15.44
N LEU A 369 10.73 5.22 16.35
CA LEU A 369 10.70 4.93 17.79
C LEU A 369 9.31 4.48 18.23
N GLY A 370 8.23 5.08 17.71
CA GLY A 370 6.86 4.66 18.04
C GLY A 370 6.60 3.22 17.63
N HIS A 371 6.94 2.85 16.38
CA HIS A 371 6.79 1.47 15.90
C HIS A 371 7.71 0.49 16.64
N ALA A 372 8.97 0.87 16.91
CA ALA A 372 9.87 0.04 17.72
C ALA A 372 9.34 -0.21 19.14
N GLN A 373 8.72 0.79 19.77
CA GLN A 373 8.09 0.65 21.09
C GLN A 373 6.89 -0.28 21.05
N THR A 374 6.06 -0.18 20.00
CA THR A 374 4.94 -1.12 19.79
C THR A 374 5.45 -2.55 19.63
N LEU A 375 6.44 -2.78 18.77
CA LEU A 375 7.01 -4.12 18.58
C LEU A 375 7.64 -4.66 19.87
N ALA A 376 8.41 -3.84 20.60
CA ALA A 376 9.02 -4.25 21.87
C ALA A 376 7.99 -4.66 22.92
N LYS A 377 6.88 -3.92 23.04
CA LYS A 377 5.78 -4.21 24.00
C LYS A 377 5.13 -5.57 23.75
N HIS A 378 5.08 -6.04 22.51
CA HIS A 378 4.43 -7.29 22.13
C HIS A 378 5.32 -8.54 22.29
N GLN A 379 6.62 -8.36 22.58
CA GLN A 379 7.53 -9.50 22.73
C GLN A 379 7.16 -10.39 23.91
N LYS A 380 7.25 -11.71 23.75
CA LYS A 380 7.08 -12.66 24.85
C LYS A 380 8.23 -12.58 25.84
N ASN A 381 9.45 -12.43 25.32
CA ASN A 381 10.66 -12.38 26.13
C ASN A 381 10.84 -11.02 26.82
N GLU A 382 11.60 -11.01 27.92
CA GLU A 382 12.02 -9.78 28.63
C GLU A 382 13.19 -9.12 27.89
N VAL A 383 12.86 -8.52 26.74
CA VAL A 383 13.82 -7.85 25.87
C VAL A 383 13.52 -6.36 25.72
N SER A 384 14.50 -5.58 25.30
CA SER A 384 14.33 -4.16 24.95
C SER A 384 15.19 -3.81 23.76
N PHE A 385 14.73 -2.84 22.98
CA PHE A 385 15.34 -2.46 21.71
C PHE A 385 16.16 -1.19 21.87
N VAL A 386 17.41 -1.22 21.40
CA VAL A 386 18.32 -0.07 21.44
C VAL A 386 18.78 0.27 20.04
N ILE A 387 18.31 1.41 19.55
CA ILE A 387 18.64 1.92 18.22
C ILE A 387 19.85 2.85 18.33
N HIS A 388 20.88 2.52 17.57
CA HIS A 388 22.19 3.18 17.60
C HIS A 388 22.42 4.09 16.38
N ASN A 389 21.84 3.73 15.25
CA ASN A 389 22.02 4.46 14.00
C ASN A 389 20.71 4.63 13.24
N LEU A 390 20.66 5.67 12.41
CA LEU A 390 19.47 6.10 11.68
C LEU A 390 19.86 6.30 10.21
N PRO A 391 19.47 5.40 9.29
CA PRO A 391 19.58 5.64 7.86
C PRO A 391 18.55 6.70 7.46
N VAL A 392 19.00 7.84 6.98
CA VAL A 392 18.16 9.01 6.68
C VAL A 392 18.42 9.45 5.24
N ILE A 393 17.37 9.77 4.50
CA ILE A 393 17.49 10.36 3.16
C ILE A 393 18.43 11.56 3.21
N SER A 394 19.38 11.62 2.27
CA SER A 394 20.45 12.61 2.28
C SER A 394 19.93 14.03 2.49
N LYS A 395 20.64 14.80 3.33
CA LYS A 395 20.31 16.18 3.75
C LYS A 395 19.08 16.32 4.65
N MET A 396 18.19 15.32 4.75
CA MET A 396 16.95 15.47 5.52
C MET A 396 17.20 15.57 7.04
N ALA A 397 18.29 14.98 7.55
CA ALA A 397 18.71 15.21 8.93
C ALA A 397 19.09 16.68 9.19
N ALA A 398 19.76 17.33 8.23
CA ALA A 398 20.14 18.75 8.35
C ALA A 398 18.90 19.66 8.24
N VAL A 399 18.00 19.38 7.29
CA VAL A 399 16.72 20.10 7.14
C VAL A 399 15.87 19.97 8.40
N ALA A 400 15.76 18.76 8.97
CA ALA A 400 15.02 18.53 10.21
C ALA A 400 15.60 19.34 11.38
N LYS A 401 16.94 19.36 11.54
CA LYS A 401 17.61 20.16 12.58
C LYS A 401 17.36 21.66 12.40
N ALA A 402 17.42 22.16 11.17
CA ALA A 402 17.15 23.57 10.85
C ALA A 402 15.72 24.00 11.23
N CYS A 403 14.79 23.04 11.23
CA CYS A 403 13.40 23.23 11.62
C CYS A 403 13.13 23.00 13.12
N GLY A 404 14.17 22.82 13.94
CA GLY A 404 14.04 22.53 15.36
C GLY A 404 13.23 21.27 15.64
N ASN A 405 12.25 21.35 16.55
CA ASN A 405 11.42 20.21 16.97
C ASN A 405 10.21 19.95 16.06
N MET A 406 10.16 20.53 14.86
CA MET A 406 8.99 20.41 13.98
C MET A 406 8.75 18.96 13.53
N PHE A 407 9.80 18.26 13.12
CA PHE A 407 9.72 16.90 12.57
C PHE A 407 10.07 15.82 13.58
N GLN A 408 10.93 16.12 14.55
CA GLN A 408 11.42 15.14 15.53
C GLN A 408 12.07 13.88 14.91
N LEU A 409 12.72 14.04 13.75
CA LEU A 409 13.32 12.95 12.97
C LEU A 409 14.39 12.20 13.76
N LEU A 410 15.29 12.93 14.43
CA LEU A 410 16.39 12.33 15.18
C LEU A 410 15.95 11.70 16.49
N GLN A 411 14.80 12.13 17.01
CA GLN A 411 14.11 11.53 18.15
C GLN A 411 13.31 10.28 17.74
N GLY A 412 13.20 9.99 16.44
CA GLY A 412 12.48 8.84 15.93
C GLY A 412 10.95 8.99 15.88
N HIS A 413 10.43 10.21 16.03
CA HIS A 413 8.99 10.48 16.03
C HIS A 413 8.48 11.17 14.75
N SER A 414 9.38 11.44 13.79
CA SER A 414 8.96 11.89 12.45
C SER A 414 8.11 10.82 11.81
N ALA A 415 6.95 11.22 11.28
CA ALA A 415 6.09 10.28 10.57
C ALA A 415 6.80 9.80 9.31
N GLU A 416 6.63 8.52 9.02
CA GLU A 416 6.98 7.93 7.74
C GLU A 416 5.70 7.49 7.02
N THR A 417 5.75 7.35 5.70
CA THR A 417 4.64 6.76 4.92
C THR A 417 5.20 5.64 4.07
N SER A 418 4.57 4.47 4.06
CA SER A 418 5.10 3.25 3.44
C SER A 418 6.61 3.08 3.69
N GLY A 419 7.02 3.14 4.96
CA GLY A 419 8.41 2.96 5.32
C GLY A 419 8.86 1.50 5.18
N GLY A 420 10.04 1.21 5.72
CA GLY A 420 10.63 -0.12 5.65
C GLY A 420 10.14 -1.00 6.79
N LEU A 421 10.48 -2.27 6.71
CA LEU A 421 10.33 -3.19 7.82
C LEU A 421 11.45 -2.93 8.84
N LEU A 422 11.09 -2.91 10.12
CA LEU A 422 11.96 -3.02 11.28
C LEU A 422 11.91 -4.46 11.78
N ILE A 423 13.01 -5.20 11.57
CA ILE A 423 13.05 -6.66 11.72
C ILE A 423 14.02 -7.03 12.85
N CYS A 424 13.58 -7.91 13.75
CA CYS A 424 14.44 -8.60 14.71
C CYS A 424 15.03 -9.85 14.03
N LEU A 425 16.34 -9.89 13.86
CA LEU A 425 17.06 -10.99 13.20
C LEU A 425 18.17 -11.55 14.10
N PRO A 426 18.45 -12.87 14.00
CA PRO A 426 19.66 -13.45 14.58
C PRO A 426 20.90 -12.72 14.04
N ARG A 427 21.84 -12.42 14.93
CA ARG A 427 23.02 -11.59 14.63
C ARG A 427 23.84 -12.14 13.47
N GLU A 428 24.01 -13.46 13.44
CA GLU A 428 24.75 -14.21 12.43
C GLU A 428 24.08 -14.18 11.05
N GLN A 429 22.75 -13.97 10.98
CA GLN A 429 22.00 -13.92 9.73
C GLN A 429 21.85 -12.51 9.16
N ALA A 430 21.89 -11.48 10.01
CA ALA A 430 21.56 -10.12 9.61
C ALA A 430 22.44 -9.56 8.48
N ALA A 431 23.74 -9.83 8.49
CA ALA A 431 24.65 -9.37 7.43
C ALA A 431 24.33 -10.05 6.08
N ALA A 432 23.97 -11.34 6.11
CA ALA A 432 23.58 -12.08 4.91
C ALA A 432 22.23 -11.58 4.38
N TYR A 433 21.26 -11.31 5.27
CA TYR A 433 19.99 -10.67 4.93
C TYR A 433 20.21 -9.34 4.19
N CYS A 434 21.01 -8.43 4.77
CA CYS A 434 21.25 -7.11 4.18
C CYS A 434 21.94 -7.18 2.81
N LYS A 435 22.85 -8.16 2.60
CA LYS A 435 23.50 -8.38 1.31
C LYS A 435 22.54 -8.96 0.27
N ASP A 436 21.63 -9.85 0.67
CA ASP A 436 20.70 -10.51 -0.22
C ASP A 436 19.59 -9.54 -0.69
N ILE A 437 19.06 -8.71 0.20
CA ILE A 437 18.08 -7.68 -0.19
C ILE A 437 18.71 -6.65 -1.12
N GLU A 438 19.95 -6.22 -0.86
CA GLU A 438 20.68 -5.32 -1.75
C GLU A 438 20.92 -5.95 -3.12
N LYS A 439 21.24 -7.25 -3.17
CA LYS A 439 21.42 -7.96 -4.44
C LYS A 439 20.11 -8.08 -5.24
N GLN A 440 18.98 -8.32 -4.57
CA GLN A 440 17.70 -8.55 -5.25
C GLN A 440 16.98 -7.26 -5.64
N GLU A 441 17.02 -6.23 -4.79
CA GLU A 441 16.33 -4.95 -5.04
C GLU A 441 17.26 -3.84 -5.53
N GLY A 442 18.57 -4.05 -5.43
CA GLY A 442 19.57 -2.99 -5.61
C GLY A 442 19.62 -2.01 -4.43
N TYR A 443 18.84 -2.20 -3.36
CA TYR A 443 18.75 -1.26 -2.25
C TYR A 443 19.22 -1.88 -0.94
N GLN A 444 20.12 -1.19 -0.25
CA GLN A 444 20.66 -1.62 1.02
C GLN A 444 19.62 -1.59 2.16
N ALA A 445 19.75 -2.54 3.09
CA ALA A 445 19.15 -2.49 4.42
C ALA A 445 20.23 -2.27 5.49
N TRP A 446 19.86 -1.74 6.65
CA TRP A 446 20.80 -1.31 7.68
C TRP A 446 20.56 -2.04 8.99
N ILE A 447 21.63 -2.52 9.62
CA ILE A 447 21.58 -2.96 11.02
C ILE A 447 21.63 -1.70 11.88
N ILE A 448 20.49 -1.34 12.48
CA ILE A 448 20.30 -0.08 13.19
C ILE A 448 20.47 -0.15 14.69
N GLY A 449 20.42 -1.35 15.26
CA GLY A 449 20.41 -1.53 16.69
C GLY A 449 20.51 -2.97 17.15
N ILE A 450 20.28 -3.18 18.45
CA ILE A 450 20.34 -4.48 19.10
C ILE A 450 19.12 -4.71 19.99
N VAL A 451 18.89 -5.97 20.29
CA VAL A 451 17.95 -6.43 21.31
C VAL A 451 18.74 -6.80 22.56
N GLU A 452 18.49 -6.13 23.67
CA GLU A 452 19.10 -6.38 24.98
C GLU A 452 18.08 -6.95 25.97
N LYS A 453 18.55 -7.46 27.11
CA LYS A 453 17.65 -7.85 28.21
C LYS A 453 16.98 -6.59 28.76
N GLY A 454 15.67 -6.60 28.92
CA GLY A 454 14.95 -5.42 29.43
C GLY A 454 13.45 -5.61 29.59
N MET A 455 12.72 -4.50 29.79
CA MET A 455 11.31 -4.49 30.17
C MET A 455 10.37 -4.15 29.01
N ARG A 456 10.58 -4.79 27.84
CA ARG A 456 9.73 -4.62 26.64
C ARG A 456 9.59 -3.16 26.19
N THR A 457 10.67 -2.40 26.26
CA THR A 457 10.75 -1.00 25.81
C THR A 457 11.66 -0.85 24.59
N ALA A 458 11.56 0.29 23.91
CA ALA A 458 12.49 0.68 22.87
C ALA A 458 12.99 2.10 23.10
N ARG A 459 14.27 2.34 22.79
CA ARG A 459 14.91 3.66 22.88
C ARG A 459 15.90 3.87 21.73
N ILE A 460 16.05 5.13 21.33
CA ILE A 460 17.18 5.60 20.53
C ILE A 460 18.22 6.16 21.51
N ILE A 461 19.51 5.87 21.29
CA ILE A 461 20.59 6.46 22.13
C ILE A 461 20.62 7.98 22.00
N ASP A 462 21.13 8.71 23.00
CA ASP A 462 21.10 10.18 23.03
C ASP A 462 21.74 10.87 21.81
N LYS A 463 22.77 10.23 21.23
CA LYS A 463 23.49 10.72 20.05
C LYS A 463 23.54 9.62 18.99
N PRO A 464 22.44 9.35 18.29
CA PRO A 464 22.41 8.30 17.28
C PRO A 464 23.29 8.70 16.10
N ARG A 465 23.99 7.73 15.52
CA ARG A 465 24.75 7.96 14.28
C ARG A 465 23.79 8.09 13.11
N VAL A 466 23.77 9.22 12.45
CA VAL A 466 23.04 9.38 11.17
C VAL A 466 23.87 8.76 10.05
N ILE A 467 23.26 7.86 9.30
CA ILE A 467 23.79 7.32 8.05
C ILE A 467 23.08 8.04 6.92
N GLU A 468 23.78 8.94 6.24
CA GLU A 468 23.21 9.67 5.10
C GLU A 468 23.04 8.71 3.91
N VAL A 469 21.81 8.58 3.42
CA VAL A 469 21.44 7.71 2.32
C VAL A 469 21.24 8.56 1.06
N PRO A 470 22.19 8.56 0.11
CA PRO A 470 22.08 9.37 -1.10
C PRO A 470 20.92 8.93 -1.99
N ALA A 471 20.46 9.84 -2.84
CA ALA A 471 19.71 9.44 -4.02
C ALA A 471 20.65 8.58 -4.90
N LYS A 472 20.13 7.50 -5.51
CA LYS A 472 20.93 6.77 -6.50
C LYS A 472 21.10 7.67 -7.70
N GLU A 473 22.27 8.28 -7.84
CA GLU A 473 22.67 8.91 -9.10
C GLU A 473 23.08 7.79 -10.05
N LYS A 474 22.25 7.54 -11.05
CA LYS A 474 22.68 6.80 -12.23
C LYS A 474 22.73 7.82 -13.36
N GLU A 475 23.88 7.98 -14.01
CA GLU A 475 24.01 8.86 -15.16
C GLU A 475 22.98 8.47 -16.24
N GLY A 476 22.17 9.44 -16.69
CA GLY A 476 21.07 9.21 -17.64
C GLY A 476 19.74 8.76 -17.00
N GLU A 477 19.78 8.29 -15.76
CA GLU A 477 18.59 8.08 -14.90
C GLU A 477 18.54 9.26 -13.92
N LEU A 478 18.09 10.42 -14.43
CA LEU A 478 17.39 11.38 -13.57
C LEU A 478 15.95 10.94 -13.29
N TRP A 479 15.65 9.67 -13.60
CA TRP A 479 14.41 8.90 -13.48
C TRP A 479 14.78 7.42 -13.41
#